data_AF-A0AAE6R3L3-F1
#
_entry.id   AF-A0AAE6R3L3-F1
#
_cell.length_a   1.000
_cell.length_b   1.000
_cell.length_c   1.000
_cell.angle_alpha   90.00
_cell.angle_beta   90.00
_cell.angle_gamma   90.00
#
_symmetry.space_group_name_H-M   'P 1'
#
loop_
_entity.id
_entity.type
_entity.pdbx_description
1 polymer ?
#
loop_
_entity_poly.entity_id
_entity_poly.type
_entity_poly.pdbx_seq_one_letter_code
_entity_poly.pdbx_strand_id
1 'polypeptide(L)' 'MAGSVDVGLGFTIDAKISVNGSYQYKVHNSHWQVFYITASDTYVNVR' A
#
# COMPACT_ATOMS: atom_id res chain seq x y z
N MET A 1 13.17 1.30 -9.92
CA MET A 1 12.72 2.61 -9.38
C MET A 1 11.76 2.31 -8.23
N ALA A 2 11.96 2.92 -7.06
CA ALA A 2 10.97 2.91 -5.99
C ALA A 2 10.14 4.20 -6.09
N GLY A 3 8.86 4.13 -5.73
CA GLY A 3 8.00 5.32 -5.68
C GLY A 3 8.42 6.24 -4.53
N SER A 4 8.41 7.55 -4.75
CA SER A 4 8.56 8.56 -3.69
C SER A 4 7.17 8.98 -3.20
N VAL A 5 7.03 9.19 -1.89
CA VAL A 5 5.84 9.79 -1.29
C VAL A 5 6.14 11.24 -0.93
N ASP A 6 5.25 12.14 -1.32
CA ASP A 6 5.33 13.53 -0.89
C ASP A 6 4.95 13.65 0.59
N VAL A 7 5.62 14.55 1.29
CA VAL A 7 5.35 14.79 2.71
C VAL A 7 3.89 15.22 2.89
N GLY A 8 3.18 14.60 3.84
CA GLY A 8 1.76 14.89 4.11
C GLY A 8 0.75 14.01 3.37
N LEU A 9 1.15 13.21 2.39
CA LEU A 9 0.31 12.14 1.85
C LEU A 9 0.43 10.90 2.75
N GLY A 10 -0.47 10.80 3.73
CA GLY A 10 -0.67 9.57 4.49
C GLY A 10 -1.37 8.51 3.63
N PHE A 11 -0.98 7.26 3.80
CA PHE A 11 -1.66 6.11 3.20
C PHE A 11 -2.25 5.24 4.31
N THR A 12 -3.50 4.83 4.11
CA THR A 12 -4.19 3.87 4.98
C THR A 12 -4.32 2.55 4.24
N ILE A 13 -4.03 1.44 4.92
CA ILE A 13 -4.21 0.10 4.36
C ILE A 13 -5.69 -0.26 4.43
N ASP A 14 -6.28 -0.53 3.27
CA ASP A 14 -7.67 -0.98 3.15
C ASP A 14 -7.76 -2.50 3.28
N ALA A 15 -6.86 -3.21 2.59
CA ALA A 15 -6.88 -4.67 2.52
C ALA A 15 -5.55 -5.25 2.05
N LYS A 16 -5.25 -6.48 2.47
CA LYS A 16 -4.26 -7.36 1.83
C LYS A 16 -4.99 -8.27 0.86
N ILE A 17 -4.61 -8.23 -0.42
CA ILE A 17 -5.24 -9.01 -1.49
C ILE A 17 -4.23 -9.94 -2.15
N SER A 18 -4.70 -11.08 -2.66
CA SER A 18 -3.88 -12.00 -3.47
C SER A 18 -4.21 -11.81 -4.94
N VAL A 19 -3.20 -11.49 -5.75
CA VAL A 19 -3.29 -11.32 -7.20
C VAL A 19 -2.32 -12.29 -7.84
N ASN A 20 -2.84 -13.30 -8.55
CA ASN A 20 -2.05 -14.32 -9.23
C ASN A 20 -1.00 -15.01 -8.32
N GLY A 21 -1.37 -15.29 -7.06
CA GLY A 21 -0.49 -15.92 -6.08
C GLY A 21 0.49 -14.97 -5.37
N SER A 22 0.50 -13.69 -5.72
CA SER A 22 1.31 -12.66 -5.05
C SER A 22 0.45 -11.72 -4.19
N TYR A 23 0.90 -11.42 -2.98
CA TYR A 23 0.19 -10.49 -2.11
C TYR A 23 0.47 -9.02 -2.48
N GLN A 24 -0.57 -8.21 -2.44
CA GLN A 24 -0.51 -6.76 -2.59
C GLN A 24 -1.35 -6.09 -1.51
N TYR A 25 -0.98 -4.88 -1.13
CA TYR A 25 -1.75 -4.04 -0.22
C TYR A 25 -2.54 -3.02 -1.03
N LYS A 26 -3.87 -3.06 -0.90
CA LYS A 26 -4.75 -1.98 -1.36
C LYS A 26 -4.68 -0.87 -0.32
N VAL A 27 -4.37 0.34 -0.76
CA VAL A 27 -4.28 1.52 0.10
C VAL A 27 -5.06 2.66 -0.53
N HIS A 28 -5.52 3.60 0.30
CA HIS A 28 -5.94 4.91 -0.17
C HIS A 28 -5.11 6.01 0.48
N ASN A 29 -4.88 7.09 -0.26
CA ASN A 29 -4.28 8.30 0.29
C ASN A 29 -5.33 9.24 0.91
N SER A 30 -4.89 10.34 1.52
CA SER A 30 -5.76 11.39 2.08
C SER A 30 -6.74 12.01 1.07
N HIS A 31 -6.55 11.80 -0.24
CA HIS A 31 -7.45 12.25 -1.30
C HIS A 31 -8.35 11.12 -1.84
N TRP A 32 -8.46 9.99 -1.14
CA TRP A 32 -9.27 8.82 -1.53
C TRP A 32 -8.85 8.15 -2.84
N GLN A 33 -7.63 8.41 -3.32
CA GLN A 33 -7.09 7.72 -4.48
C GLN A 33 -6.56 6.36 -4.08
N VAL A 34 -6.93 5.32 -4.83
CA VAL A 34 -6.60 3.92 -4.54
C VAL A 34 -5.33 3.49 -5.28
N PHE A 35 -4.44 2.83 -4.55
CA PHE A 35 -3.20 2.26 -5.07
C PHE A 35 -3.03 0.80 -4.63
N TYR A 36 -2.19 0.07 -5.35
CA TYR A 36 -1.79 -1.31 -5.02
C TYR A 36 -0.28 -1.37 -4.87
N ILE A 37 0.17 -1.77 -3.69
CA ILE A 37 1.59 -1.77 -3.32
C ILE A 37 2.04 -3.20 -3.07
N THR A 38 3.07 -3.62 -3.79
CA THR A 38 3.82 -4.84 -3.48
C THR A 38 4.96 -4.49 -2.53
N ALA A 39 4.89 -4.98 -1.30
CA ALA A 39 5.92 -4.81 -0.29
C ALA A 39 6.09 -6.11 0.49
N SER A 40 7.32 -6.41 0.92
CA SER A 40 7.56 -7.55 1.81
C SER A 40 6.89 -7.31 3.16
N ASP A 41 6.32 -8.35 3.75
CA ASP A 41 5.67 -8.32 5.06
C ASP A 41 6.61 -7.83 6.18
N THR A 42 7.93 -7.93 5.99
CA THR A 42 8.94 -7.37 6.92
C THR A 42 8.91 -5.84 7.02
N TYR A 43 8.42 -5.16 5.97
CA TYR A 43 8.36 -3.69 5.91
C TYR A 43 6.93 -3.15 6.09
N VAL A 44 5.94 -4.03 6.22
CA VAL A 44 4.53 -3.66 6.38
C VAL A 44 4.05 -4.14 7.74
N ASN A 45 3.79 -3.19 8.64
CA ASN A 45 3.12 -3.48 9.90
C ASN A 45 1.65 -3.10 9.79
N VAL A 46 0.76 -4.09 9.76
CA VAL A 46 -0.69 -3.89 9.87
C VAL A 46 -1.05 -4.10 11.34
N ARG A 47 -1.48 -3.04 12.03
CA ARG A 47 -1.98 -3.10 13.41
C ARG A 47 -3.50 -3.18 13.43
#